data_AF-A0A2T2X310-F1
#
_entry.id   AF-A0A2T2X310-F1
#
_cell.length_a   1.000
_cell.length_b   1.000
_cell.length_c   1.000
_cell.angle_alpha   90.00
_cell.angle_beta   90.00
_cell.angle_gamma   90.00
#
_symmetry.space_group_name_H-M   'P 1'
#
loop_
_entity.id
_entity.type
_entity.pdbx_description
1 polymer ?
#
loop_
_entity_poly.entity_id
_entity_poly.type
_entity_poly.pdbx_seq_one_letter_code
_entity_poly.pdbx_strand_id
1 'polypeptide(L)'
;MADRNFTGTAGVKFNMMVLRVAFLIALLLGLGSMLHIFRFTIVTLDLHIAAGVIVAVVIWFLAISLGRRKLKGTGALWTAAILMLIGGIVGLVFSIHSVAWGTAHLIIMVVAMILAEIGASTAIRS
;
A
#
# COMPACT_ATOMS: atom_id res chain seq x y z
N MET A 1 19.06 -10.07 26.55
CA MET A 1 18.49 -8.94 25.76
C MET A 1 18.53 -9.18 24.24
N ALA A 2 18.66 -10.42 23.75
CA ALA A 2 18.81 -10.74 22.32
C ALA A 2 17.48 -11.03 21.58
N ASP A 3 16.37 -11.24 22.29
CA ASP A 3 15.13 -11.76 21.67
C ASP A 3 14.18 -10.70 21.08
N ARG A 4 14.41 -9.40 21.37
CA ARG A 4 13.53 -8.32 20.87
C ARG A 4 13.81 -7.93 19.41
N ASN A 5 15.00 -8.24 18.91
CA ASN A 5 15.40 -7.87 17.55
C ASN A 5 14.90 -8.89 16.52
N PHE A 6 14.91 -10.19 16.84
CA PHE A 6 14.46 -11.26 15.92
C PHE A 6 12.95 -11.20 15.63
N THR A 7 12.15 -10.87 16.65
CA THR A 7 10.68 -10.70 16.54
C THR A 7 10.30 -9.42 15.79
N GLY A 8 11.08 -8.35 15.93
CA GLY A 8 10.88 -7.09 15.21
C GLY A 8 11.01 -7.24 13.70
N THR A 9 12.08 -7.88 13.23
CA THR A 9 12.37 -8.02 11.80
C THR A 9 11.45 -9.03 11.13
N ALA A 10 11.09 -10.13 11.82
CA ALA A 10 10.11 -11.09 11.33
C ALA A 10 8.73 -10.46 11.14
N GLY A 11 8.29 -9.63 12.09
CA GLY A 11 7.01 -8.89 11.99
C GLY A 11 6.98 -7.89 10.83
N VAL A 12 8.09 -7.16 10.59
CA VAL A 12 8.20 -6.25 9.44
C VAL A 12 8.14 -7.02 8.12
N LYS A 13 8.85 -8.16 8.00
CA LYS A 13 8.81 -9.01 6.80
C LYS A 13 7.42 -9.55 6.52
N PHE A 14 6.73 -10.04 7.56
CA PHE A 14 5.36 -10.54 7.43
C PHE A 14 4.39 -9.43 7.00
N ASN A 15 4.42 -8.28 7.67
CA ASN A 15 3.57 -7.14 7.30
C ASN A 15 3.84 -6.66 5.87
N MET A 16 5.10 -6.65 5.43
CA MET A 16 5.44 -6.33 4.04
C MET A 16 4.92 -7.39 3.05
N MET A 17 4.96 -8.68 3.39
CA MET A 17 4.35 -9.72 2.56
C MET A 17 2.85 -9.50 2.41
N VAL A 18 2.14 -9.22 3.51
CA VAL A 18 0.69 -8.92 3.48
C VAL A 18 0.40 -7.68 2.64
N LEU A 19 1.17 -6.61 2.83
CA LEU A 19 1.04 -5.36 2.07
C LEU A 19 1.23 -5.59 0.56
N ARG A 20 2.25 -6.36 0.16
CA ARG A 20 2.49 -6.73 -1.25
C ARG A 20 1.34 -7.51 -1.86
N VAL A 21 0.84 -8.51 -1.14
CA VAL A 21 -0.25 -9.37 -1.64
C VAL A 21 -1.54 -8.56 -1.77
N ALA A 22 -1.90 -7.77 -0.76
CA ALA A 22 -3.08 -6.91 -0.81
C ALA A 22 -2.97 -5.87 -1.94
N PHE A 23 -1.81 -5.24 -2.10
CA PHE A 23 -1.56 -4.30 -3.19
C PHE A 23 -1.65 -4.98 -4.57
N LEU A 24 -1.10 -6.20 -4.72
CA LEU A 24 -1.17 -6.94 -5.98
C LEU A 24 -2.63 -7.28 -6.34
N ILE A 25 -3.43 -7.73 -5.37
CA ILE A 25 -4.86 -8.00 -5.60
C ILE A 25 -5.57 -6.71 -6.04
N ALA A 26 -5.37 -5.60 -5.32
CA ALA A 26 -5.95 -4.32 -5.67
C ALA A 26 -5.52 -3.87 -7.08
N LEU A 27 -4.23 -3.98 -7.39
CA LEU A 27 -3.65 -3.59 -8.68
C LEU A 27 -4.22 -4.42 -9.84
N LEU A 28 -4.32 -5.74 -9.69
CA LEU A 28 -4.85 -6.61 -10.73
C LEU A 28 -6.33 -6.32 -11.00
N LEU A 29 -7.13 -6.09 -9.96
CA LEU A 29 -8.54 -5.72 -10.09
C LEU A 29 -8.70 -4.35 -10.76
N GLY A 30 -7.92 -3.34 -10.32
CA GLY A 30 -7.98 -2.00 -10.90
C GLY A 30 -7.50 -1.97 -12.36
N LEU A 31 -6.38 -2.63 -12.65
CA LEU A 31 -5.81 -2.70 -13.99
C LEU A 31 -6.71 -3.48 -14.95
N GLY A 32 -7.26 -4.62 -14.52
CA GLY A 32 -8.15 -5.40 -15.36
C GLY A 32 -9.46 -4.69 -15.70
N SER A 33 -9.96 -3.84 -14.79
CA SER A 33 -11.06 -2.93 -15.12
C SER A 33 -10.65 -1.81 -16.09
N MET A 34 -9.45 -1.23 -15.94
CA MET A 34 -8.98 -0.18 -16.85
C MET A 34 -8.70 -0.70 -18.27
N LEU A 35 -8.21 -1.93 -18.39
CA LEU A 35 -7.92 -2.59 -19.67
C LEU A 35 -9.15 -3.24 -20.31
N HIS A 36 -10.35 -3.03 -19.75
CA HIS A 36 -11.60 -3.63 -20.23
C HIS A 36 -11.59 -5.17 -20.30
N ILE A 37 -10.73 -5.85 -19.54
CA ILE A 37 -10.66 -7.32 -19.48
C ILE A 37 -11.90 -7.87 -18.76
N PHE A 38 -12.38 -7.16 -17.73
CA PHE A 38 -13.63 -7.44 -17.02
C PHE A 38 -14.28 -6.13 -16.57
N ARG A 39 -15.60 -6.12 -16.40
CA ARG A 39 -16.33 -4.98 -15.81
C ARG A 39 -16.32 -5.10 -14.29
N PHE A 40 -16.14 -3.98 -13.59
CA PHE A 40 -16.35 -3.94 -12.14
C PHE A 40 -17.80 -4.35 -11.83
N THR A 41 -17.94 -5.52 -11.24
CA THR A 41 -19.14 -5.94 -10.51
C THR A 41 -19.07 -5.42 -9.08
N ILE A 42 -20.20 -5.38 -8.38
CA ILE A 42 -20.28 -4.97 -6.97
C ILE A 42 -19.25 -5.73 -6.13
N VAL A 43 -19.13 -7.05 -6.34
CA VAL A 43 -18.20 -7.91 -5.61
C VAL A 43 -16.73 -7.56 -5.88
N THR A 44 -16.36 -7.32 -7.14
CA THR A 44 -14.97 -6.95 -7.46
C THR A 44 -14.61 -5.57 -6.91
N LEU A 45 -15.57 -4.65 -6.86
CA LEU A 45 -15.39 -3.31 -6.31
C LEU A 45 -15.19 -3.36 -4.80
N ASP A 46 -16.02 -4.13 -4.09
CA ASP A 46 -15.86 -4.36 -2.66
C ASP A 46 -14.51 -5.01 -2.34
N LEU A 47 -14.08 -5.99 -3.15
CA LEU A 47 -12.78 -6.64 -2.97
C LEU A 47 -11.60 -5.68 -3.21
N HIS A 48 -11.70 -4.80 -4.22
CA HIS A 48 -10.67 -3.79 -4.49
C HIS A 48 -10.58 -2.77 -3.36
N ILE A 49 -11.72 -2.29 -2.85
CA ILE A 49 -11.77 -1.37 -1.70
C ILE A 49 -11.22 -2.05 -0.46
N ALA A 50 -11.64 -3.29 -0.16
CA ALA A 50 -11.15 -4.04 0.99
C ALA A 50 -9.63 -4.24 0.92
N ALA A 51 -9.10 -4.62 -0.25
CA ALA A 51 -7.66 -4.74 -0.47
C ALA A 51 -6.93 -3.40 -0.26
N GLY A 52 -7.49 -2.29 -0.78
CA GLY A 52 -6.96 -0.94 -0.58
C GLY A 52 -6.93 -0.53 0.91
N VAL A 53 -7.99 -0.83 1.66
CA VAL A 53 -8.06 -0.57 3.11
C VAL A 53 -7.00 -1.38 3.86
N ILE A 54 -6.80 -2.66 3.52
CA ILE A 54 -5.75 -3.48 4.12
C ILE A 54 -4.37 -2.86 3.88
N VAL A 55 -4.07 -2.44 2.64
CA VAL A 55 -2.81 -1.76 2.31
C VAL A 55 -2.63 -0.50 3.16
N ALA A 56 -3.67 0.34 3.25
CA ALA A 56 -3.64 1.59 4.03
C ALA A 56 -3.42 1.35 5.53
N VAL A 57 -4.06 0.33 6.11
CA VAL A 57 -3.88 0.00 7.54
C VAL A 57 -2.48 -0.54 7.80
N VAL A 58 -2.00 -1.46 6.96
CA VAL A 58 -0.69 -2.09 7.15
C VAL A 58 0.45 -1.08 6.97
N ILE A 59 0.37 -0.20 5.97
CA ILE A 59 1.40 0.82 5.74
C ILE A 59 1.45 1.83 6.88
N TRP A 60 0.29 2.22 7.42
CA TRP A 60 0.19 3.14 8.55
C TRP A 60 0.78 2.51 9.81
N PHE A 61 0.44 1.24 10.06
CA PHE A 61 0.99 0.49 11.19
C PHE A 61 2.51 0.34 11.09
N LEU A 62 3.04 0.07 9.90
CA LEU A 62 4.48 0.02 9.63
C LEU A 62 5.14 1.38 9.90
N ALA A 63 4.59 2.48 9.36
CA ALA A 63 5.12 3.82 9.58
C ALA A 63 5.17 4.20 11.07
N ILE A 64 4.12 3.90 11.85
CA ILE A 64 4.09 4.10 13.29
C ILE A 64 5.11 3.20 14.01
N SER A 65 5.16 1.91 13.67
CA SER A 65 6.05 0.95 14.30
C SER A 65 7.52 1.34 14.12
N LEU A 66 7.91 1.72 12.91
CA LEU A 66 9.27 2.13 12.58
C LEU A 66 9.60 3.51 13.16
N GLY A 67 8.65 4.45 13.15
CA GLY A 67 8.81 5.76 13.76
C GLY A 67 9.05 5.68 15.26
N ARG A 68 8.31 4.83 15.99
CA ARG A 68 8.56 4.58 17.42
C ARG A 68 9.94 4.00 17.70
N ARG A 69 10.48 3.21 16.77
CA ARG A 69 11.82 2.60 16.88
C ARG A 69 12.94 3.48 16.31
N LYS A 70 12.62 4.67 15.78
CA LYS A 70 13.55 5.60 15.11
C LYS A 70 14.43 4.92 14.04
N LEU A 71 13.87 3.94 13.32
CA LEU A 71 14.60 3.21 12.29
C LEU A 71 14.76 4.07 11.03
N LYS A 72 15.84 3.81 10.28
CA LYS A 72 16.07 4.45 8.98
C LYS A 72 14.98 4.00 8.00
N GLY A 73 14.58 4.87 7.07
CA GLY A 73 13.48 4.59 6.12
C GLY A 73 12.07 4.96 6.60
N THR A 74 11.93 5.41 7.85
CA THR A 74 10.66 5.89 8.42
C THR A 74 10.02 7.02 7.58
N GLY A 75 10.82 7.95 7.06
CA GLY A 75 10.31 9.05 6.23
C GLY A 75 9.62 8.56 4.95
N ALA A 76 10.23 7.61 4.25
CA ALA A 76 9.67 7.04 3.03
C ALA A 76 8.33 6.32 3.29
N LEU A 77 8.21 5.61 4.41
CA LEU A 77 6.96 4.94 4.80
C LEU A 77 5.85 5.93 5.17
N TRP A 78 6.17 7.04 5.83
CA TRP A 78 5.19 8.09 6.10
C TRP A 78 4.71 8.76 4.81
N THR A 79 5.62 9.08 3.89
CA THR A 79 5.25 9.61 2.57
C THR A 79 4.36 8.63 1.81
N ALA A 80 4.71 7.34 1.83
CA ALA A 80 3.93 6.29 1.19
C ALA A 80 2.52 6.16 1.81
N ALA A 81 2.40 6.24 3.13
CA ALA A 81 1.13 6.19 3.84
C ALA A 81 0.22 7.38 3.49
N ILE A 82 0.80 8.59 3.39
CA ILE A 82 0.07 9.80 2.98
C ILE A 82 -0.39 9.68 1.52
N LEU A 83 0.50 9.25 0.61
CA LEU A 83 0.13 9.03 -0.79
C LEU A 83 -0.97 7.97 -0.94
N MET A 84 -0.96 6.94 -0.09
CA MET A 84 -1.99 5.90 -0.07
C MET A 84 -3.35 6.45 0.35
N LEU A 85 -3.40 7.35 1.34
CA LEU A 85 -4.62 8.05 1.71
C LEU A 85 -5.12 8.95 0.59
N ILE A 86 -4.23 9.74 -0.03
CA ILE A 86 -4.59 10.62 -1.15
C ILE A 86 -5.12 9.78 -2.32
N GLY A 87 -4.40 8.73 -2.71
CA GLY A 87 -4.81 7.81 -3.78
C GLY A 87 -6.14 7.13 -3.48
N GLY A 88 -6.34 6.65 -2.24
CA GLY A 88 -7.59 6.04 -1.79
C GLY A 88 -8.77 7.00 -1.82
N ILE A 89 -8.61 8.23 -1.32
CA ILE A 89 -9.65 9.27 -1.38
C ILE A 89 -9.98 9.60 -2.83
N VAL A 90 -8.95 9.74 -3.69
CA VAL A 90 -9.17 9.99 -5.12
C VAL A 90 -9.98 8.87 -5.76
N GLY A 91 -9.68 7.61 -5.46
CA GLY A 91 -10.41 6.47 -5.99
C GLY A 91 -11.86 6.35 -5.49
N LEU A 92 -12.14 6.79 -4.25
CA LEU A 92 -13.48 6.76 -3.66
C LEU A 92 -14.36 7.94 -4.10
N VAL A 93 -13.80 9.15 -4.16
CA VAL A 93 -14.55 10.39 -4.42
C VAL A 93 -14.73 10.61 -5.92
N PHE A 94 -13.67 10.40 -6.69
CA PHE A 94 -13.74 10.51 -8.14
C PHE A 94 -13.98 9.11 -8.68
N SER A 95 -15.24 8.67 -8.68
CA SER A 95 -15.66 7.48 -9.41
C SER A 95 -14.99 7.53 -10.78
N ILE A 96 -14.06 6.61 -11.02
CA ILE A 96 -13.05 6.71 -12.08
C ILE A 96 -13.75 6.44 -13.42
N HIS A 97 -14.51 7.41 -13.91
CA HIS A 97 -15.19 7.35 -15.20
C HIS A 97 -14.29 7.82 -16.33
N SER A 98 -13.23 8.60 -16.02
CA SER A 98 -12.24 9.03 -17.01
C SER A 98 -10.94 8.25 -16.87
N VAL A 99 -10.41 7.82 -18.02
CA VAL A 99 -9.12 7.10 -18.15
C VAL A 99 -7.97 7.90 -17.50
N ALA A 100 -8.03 9.23 -17.56
CA ALA A 100 -7.02 10.11 -16.97
C ALA A 100 -6.98 10.00 -15.44
N TRP A 101 -8.15 10.00 -14.76
CA TRP A 101 -8.22 9.86 -13.30
C TRP A 101 -7.77 8.48 -12.83
N GLY A 102 -8.10 7.43 -13.60
CA GLY A 102 -7.67 6.07 -13.28
C GLY A 102 -6.16 5.89 -13.42
N THR A 103 -5.58 6.50 -14.45
CA THR A 103 -4.14 6.48 -14.67
C THR A 103 -3.42 7.26 -13.57
N ALA A 104 -3.93 8.43 -13.19
CA ALA A 104 -3.38 9.20 -12.09
C ALA A 104 -3.44 8.44 -10.75
N HIS A 105 -4.58 7.82 -10.44
CA HIS A 105 -4.72 6.96 -9.27
C HIS A 105 -3.69 5.82 -9.30
N LEU A 106 -3.58 5.08 -10.40
CA LEU A 106 -2.61 4.00 -10.55
C LEU A 106 -1.16 4.47 -10.33
N ILE A 107 -0.77 5.60 -10.91
CA ILE A 107 0.58 6.18 -10.74
C ILE A 107 0.84 6.50 -9.26
N ILE A 108 -0.10 7.18 -8.59
CA ILE A 108 0.04 7.54 -7.16
C ILE A 108 0.21 6.27 -6.31
N MET A 109 -0.61 5.25 -6.57
CA MET A 109 -0.59 3.99 -5.82
C MET A 109 0.71 3.21 -6.04
N VAL A 110 1.23 3.18 -7.27
CA VAL A 110 2.52 2.54 -7.58
C VAL A 110 3.69 3.29 -6.93
N VAL A 111 3.71 4.62 -7.00
CA VAL A 111 4.76 5.43 -6.35
C VAL A 111 4.75 5.22 -4.84
N ALA A 112 3.56 5.20 -4.22
CA ALA A 112 3.43 4.90 -2.80
C ALA A 112 3.97 3.51 -2.46
N MET A 113 3.66 2.49 -3.27
CA MET A 113 4.17 1.14 -3.06
C MET A 113 5.71 1.08 -3.16
N ILE A 114 6.31 1.76 -4.13
CA ILE A 114 7.77 1.84 -4.29
C ILE A 114 8.40 2.48 -3.04
N LEU A 115 7.83 3.58 -2.54
CA LEU A 115 8.31 4.23 -1.33
C LEU A 115 8.17 3.34 -0.09
N ALA A 116 7.09 2.55 0.00
CA ALA A 116 6.90 1.58 1.07
C ALA A 116 7.99 0.49 1.04
N GLU A 117 8.32 -0.03 -0.14
CA GLU A 117 9.38 -1.02 -0.34
C GLU A 117 10.76 -0.46 0.01
N ILE A 118 11.08 0.76 -0.42
CA ILE A 118 12.35 1.41 -0.11
C ILE A 118 12.44 1.68 1.40
N GLY A 119 11.37 2.16 2.02
CA GLY A 119 11.32 2.45 3.46
C GLY A 119 11.51 1.19 4.30
N ALA A 120 10.80 0.11 3.97
CA ALA A 120 10.90 -1.16 4.67
C ALA A 120 12.26 -1.85 4.45
N SER A 121 12.78 -1.86 3.21
CA SER A 121 14.08 -2.46 2.92
C SER A 121 15.23 -1.73 3.63
N THR A 122 15.15 -0.40 3.71
CA THR A 122 16.11 0.42 4.46
C THR A 122 16.08 0.09 5.95
N ALA A 123 14.89 -0.09 6.52
CA ALA A 123 14.72 -0.44 7.92
C ALA A 123 15.15 -1.87 8.28
N ILE A 124 15.05 -2.81 7.34
CA ILE A 124 15.56 -4.18 7.52
C ILE A 124 17.08 -4.22 7.46
N ARG A 125 17.71 -3.29 6.72
CA ARG A 125 19.17 -3.19 6.57
C ARG A 125 19.86 -2.37 7.66
N SER A 126 19.10 -1.60 8.45
CA SER A 126 19.61 -0.76 9.55
C SER A 126 19.65 -1.50 10.86
#